data_AF-A0A817SPE4-F1
#
_entry.id   AF-A0A817SPE4-F1
#
_cell.length_a   1.000
_cell.length_b   1.000
_cell.length_c   1.000
_cell.angle_alpha   90.00
_cell.angle_beta   90.00
_cell.angle_gamma   90.00
#
_symmetry.space_group_name_H-M   'P 1'
#
loop_
_entity.id
_entity.type
_entity.pdbx_description
1 polymer ?
#
loop_
_entity_poly.entity_id
_entity_poly.type
_entity_poly.pdbx_seq_one_letter_code
_entity_poly.pdbx_strand_id
1 'polypeptide(L)'
;EILLHHIQLLKFQEHEDELFLDSDMTDQSFNNEIDINRCTGFVYSESRWNCGSWMNKMGSSQKALNKDYSATPRHGSAIELVGLCRATLVWLIQMNKYGHYPYHSIEISSGNSFCGK
;
A
#
# COMPACT_ATOMS: atom_id res chain seq x y z
N GLU A 1 -1.43 12.50 -8.63
CA GLU A 1 -1.94 11.16 -8.92
C GLU A 1 -1.69 10.17 -7.78
N ILE A 2 -0.45 9.76 -7.50
CA ILE A 2 -0.14 8.71 -6.50
C ILE A 2 -0.77 8.99 -5.12
N LEU A 3 -0.53 10.16 -4.53
CA LEU A 3 -1.09 10.53 -3.23
C LEU A 3 -2.62 10.60 -3.24
N LEU A 4 -3.22 10.99 -4.37
CA LEU A 4 -4.66 11.07 -4.54
C LEU A 4 -5.28 9.66 -4.55
N HIS A 5 -4.68 8.70 -5.24
CA HIS A 5 -5.17 7.32 -5.23
C HIS A 5 -5.01 6.67 -3.85
N HIS A 6 -3.86 6.88 -3.18
CA HIS A 6 -3.64 6.31 -1.85
C HIS A 6 -4.61 6.86 -0.80
N ILE A 7 -5.00 8.13 -0.90
CA ILE A 7 -5.95 8.75 0.04
C ILE A 7 -7.41 8.42 -0.27
N GLN A 8 -7.71 7.76 -1.39
CA GLN A 8 -9.08 7.43 -1.83
C GLN A 8 -9.45 5.96 -1.66
N LEU A 9 -8.63 5.17 -0.95
CA LEU A 9 -8.66 3.70 -0.94
C LEU A 9 -8.36 3.13 -2.33
N LEU A 10 -7.24 2.42 -2.43
CA LEU A 10 -6.88 1.65 -3.61
C LEU A 10 -7.17 0.18 -3.35
N LYS A 11 -8.19 -0.35 -4.03
CA LYS A 11 -8.57 -1.76 -3.96
C LYS A 11 -8.63 -2.34 -5.36
N PHE A 12 -7.83 -3.36 -5.61
CA PHE A 12 -7.78 -4.03 -6.91
C PHE A 12 -7.33 -5.48 -6.75
N GLN A 13 -7.65 -6.28 -7.75
CA GLN A 13 -7.11 -7.60 -7.92
C GLN A 13 -6.07 -7.53 -9.06
N GLU A 14 -4.90 -8.11 -8.82
CA GLU A 14 -3.89 -8.34 -9.86
C GLU A 14 -4.49 -9.18 -11.01
N HIS A 15 -3.97 -9.05 -12.22
CA HIS A 15 -4.63 -9.56 -13.43
C HIS A 15 -4.76 -11.10 -13.36
N GLU A 16 -5.91 -11.66 -13.71
CA GLU A 16 -6.18 -13.11 -13.55
C GLU A 16 -5.19 -14.01 -14.33
N ASP A 17 -4.63 -13.50 -15.43
CA ASP A 17 -3.58 -14.19 -16.20
C ASP A 17 -2.28 -14.40 -15.40
N GLU A 18 -2.12 -13.70 -14.27
CA GLU A 18 -0.96 -13.81 -13.36
C GLU A 18 -1.06 -14.99 -12.38
N LEU A 19 -2.24 -15.61 -12.23
CA LEU A 19 -2.41 -16.85 -11.47
C LEU A 19 -1.53 -17.99 -12.00
N PHE A 20 -1.24 -17.98 -13.31
CA PHE A 20 -0.35 -18.95 -13.94
C PHE A 20 1.13 -18.54 -13.88
N LEU A 21 1.42 -17.27 -13.58
CA LEU A 21 2.78 -16.73 -13.53
C LEU A 21 3.44 -16.94 -12.17
N ASP A 22 2.69 -16.81 -11.08
CA ASP A 22 3.19 -17.07 -9.74
C ASP A 22 2.58 -18.35 -9.13
N SER A 23 3.34 -19.44 -9.25
CA SER A 23 2.91 -20.75 -8.78
C SER A 23 2.85 -20.91 -7.26
N ASP A 24 3.34 -19.93 -6.50
CA ASP A 24 3.43 -19.95 -5.03
C ASP A 24 2.51 -18.89 -4.38
N MET A 25 1.55 -18.35 -5.14
CA MET A 25 0.54 -17.39 -4.68
C MET A 25 -0.85 -18.04 -4.69
N THR A 26 -1.75 -17.55 -3.83
CA THR A 26 -3.17 -17.95 -3.79
C THR A 26 -4.05 -16.89 -4.45
N ASP A 27 -5.29 -17.23 -4.80
CA ASP A 27 -6.29 -16.24 -5.24
C ASP A 27 -6.43 -15.05 -4.27
N GLN A 28 -6.25 -15.28 -2.96
CA GLN A 28 -6.32 -14.24 -1.94
C GLN A 28 -5.12 -13.28 -1.98
N SER A 29 -3.94 -13.75 -2.38
CA SER A 29 -2.74 -12.92 -2.40
C SER A 29 -2.70 -11.92 -3.55
N PHE A 30 -3.49 -12.13 -4.60
CA PHE A 30 -3.68 -11.18 -5.71
C PHE A 30 -4.62 -10.02 -5.34
N ASN A 31 -5.36 -10.11 -4.23
CA ASN A 31 -6.22 -9.03 -3.76
C ASN A 31 -5.40 -8.03 -2.95
N ASN A 32 -5.29 -6.82 -3.48
CA ASN A 32 -4.55 -5.72 -2.88
C ASN A 32 -5.50 -4.65 -2.37
N GLU A 33 -5.25 -4.22 -1.14
CA GLU A 33 -5.95 -3.12 -0.49
C GLU A 33 -4.90 -2.22 0.17
N ILE A 34 -4.88 -0.95 -0.21
CA ILE A 34 -3.94 0.07 0.27
C ILE A 34 -4.75 1.33 0.59
N ASP A 35 -4.55 1.89 1.79
CA ASP A 35 -5.23 3.12 2.21
C ASP A 35 -4.38 3.93 3.19
N ILE A 36 -4.89 5.10 3.58
CA ILE A 36 -4.35 5.96 4.63
C ILE A 36 -5.20 5.80 5.89
N ASN A 37 -4.56 5.43 7.01
CA ASN A 37 -5.23 5.38 8.30
C ASN A 37 -5.64 6.80 8.69
N ARG A 38 -6.94 7.03 8.82
CA ARG A 38 -7.53 8.36 9.05
C ARG A 38 -7.25 8.94 10.43
N CYS A 39 -6.80 8.13 11.38
CA CYS A 39 -6.43 8.61 12.71
C CYS A 39 -4.94 8.96 12.81
N THR A 40 -4.06 8.24 12.11
CA THR A 40 -2.60 8.47 12.18
C THR A 40 -2.03 9.23 10.98
N GLY A 41 -2.68 9.15 9.82
CA GLY A 41 -2.18 9.65 8.55
C GLY A 41 -1.18 8.71 7.87
N PHE A 42 -1.02 7.48 8.36
CA PHE A 42 -0.05 6.53 7.80
C PHE A 42 -0.66 5.68 6.70
N VAL A 43 0.13 5.44 5.64
CA VAL A 43 -0.19 4.43 4.63
C VAL A 43 -0.17 3.04 5.27
N TYR A 44 -1.09 2.18 4.86
CA TYR A 44 -1.16 0.79 5.30
C TYR A 44 -1.75 -0.12 4.21
N SER A 45 -1.55 -1.44 4.37
CA SER A 45 -2.19 -2.48 3.56
C SER A 45 -2.69 -3.62 4.46
N GLU A 46 -3.84 -4.23 4.17
CA GLU A 46 -4.47 -5.21 5.07
C GLU A 46 -4.11 -6.68 4.78
N SER A 47 -3.50 -6.98 3.63
CA SER A 47 -3.35 -8.37 3.19
C SER A 47 -2.13 -9.04 3.82
N ARG A 48 -2.37 -10.00 4.72
CA ARG A 48 -1.33 -10.91 5.24
C ARG A 48 -0.84 -11.93 4.22
N TRP A 49 -1.57 -12.10 3.12
CA TRP A 49 -1.34 -13.12 2.10
C TRP A 49 -0.37 -12.64 1.03
N ASN A 50 -0.14 -11.33 0.93
CA ASN A 50 0.78 -10.75 -0.02
C ASN A 50 2.17 -10.53 0.58
N CYS A 51 3.07 -10.10 -0.29
CA CYS A 51 4.45 -9.79 0.06
C CYS A 51 4.95 -8.56 -0.70
N GLY A 52 4.11 -7.51 -0.82
CA GLY A 52 4.37 -6.31 -1.65
C GLY A 52 5.51 -5.39 -1.18
N SER A 53 6.25 -5.77 -0.12
CA SER A 53 7.46 -5.06 0.30
C SER A 53 8.70 -5.67 -0.37
N TRP A 54 9.86 -5.05 -0.23
CA TRP A 54 11.11 -5.63 -0.72
C TRP A 54 11.47 -6.99 -0.07
N MET A 55 10.91 -7.29 1.11
CA MET A 55 11.00 -8.61 1.75
C MET A 55 9.87 -9.50 1.23
N ASN A 56 9.99 -9.94 -0.03
CA ASN A 56 8.89 -10.54 -0.80
C ASN A 56 8.93 -12.07 -0.90
N LYS A 57 9.49 -12.78 0.11
CA LYS A 57 9.62 -14.23 -0.03
C LYS A 57 8.27 -14.94 0.19
N MET A 58 7.72 -15.48 -0.89
CA MET A 58 6.63 -16.47 -0.83
C MET A 58 7.20 -17.87 -0.55
N GLY A 59 6.55 -18.57 0.36
CA GLY A 59 6.85 -19.97 0.68
C GLY A 59 6.39 -20.89 -0.45
N SER A 60 7.19 -21.91 -0.73
CA SER A 60 7.02 -22.77 -1.91
C SER A 60 7.05 -24.27 -1.61
N SER A 61 7.21 -24.66 -0.34
CA SER A 61 7.38 -26.06 0.05
C SER A 61 6.11 -26.65 0.64
N GLN A 62 5.51 -27.58 -0.10
CA GLN A 62 4.40 -28.40 0.40
C GLN A 62 4.85 -29.30 1.57
N LYS A 63 6.06 -29.85 1.50
CA LYS A 63 6.61 -30.73 2.56
C LYS A 63 6.81 -29.99 3.87
N ALA A 64 7.19 -28.71 3.80
CA ALA A 64 7.35 -27.86 4.97
C ALA A 64 6.07 -27.12 5.36
N LEU A 65 4.95 -27.38 4.67
CA LEU A 65 3.64 -26.76 4.91
C LEU A 65 3.67 -25.22 4.89
N ASN A 66 4.51 -24.64 4.03
CA ASN A 66 4.63 -23.19 3.90
C ASN A 66 4.31 -22.68 2.48
N LYS A 67 3.96 -23.58 1.56
CA LYS A 67 3.55 -23.19 0.21
C LYS A 67 2.38 -22.22 0.29
N ASP A 68 2.43 -21.16 -0.51
CA ASP A 68 1.37 -20.16 -0.64
C ASP A 68 1.23 -19.18 0.55
N TYR A 69 2.16 -19.26 1.51
CA TYR A 69 2.26 -18.32 2.62
C TYR A 69 3.45 -17.38 2.43
N SER A 70 3.20 -16.08 2.55
CA SER A 70 4.26 -15.09 2.68
C SER A 70 5.11 -15.38 3.92
N ALA A 71 6.42 -15.48 3.75
CA ALA A 71 7.36 -15.72 4.85
C ALA A 71 7.59 -14.44 5.67
N THR A 72 7.45 -13.28 5.03
CA THR A 72 7.66 -11.96 5.63
C THR A 72 6.54 -11.00 5.22
N PRO A 73 5.28 -11.27 5.59
CA PRO A 73 4.18 -10.38 5.27
C PRO A 73 4.35 -9.09 6.08
N ARG A 74 4.42 -7.96 5.38
CA ARG A 74 4.58 -6.63 5.99
C ARG A 74 3.34 -5.76 5.78
N HIS A 75 2.19 -6.40 5.97
CA HIS A 75 0.89 -5.76 6.11
C HIS A 75 0.88 -4.77 7.29
N GLY A 76 -0.08 -3.86 7.29
CA GLY A 76 -0.12 -2.68 8.13
C GLY A 76 0.75 -1.54 7.59
N SER A 77 1.21 -0.66 8.48
CA SER A 77 2.01 0.51 8.12
C SER A 77 3.51 0.20 8.11
N ALA A 78 4.03 -0.21 6.95
CA ALA A 78 5.47 -0.43 6.78
C ALA A 78 6.27 0.86 7.00
N ILE A 79 7.30 0.79 7.85
CA ILE A 79 8.11 1.94 8.29
C ILE A 79 8.66 2.74 7.11
N GLU A 80 9.22 2.07 6.11
CA GLU A 80 9.80 2.73 4.95
C GLU A 80 8.75 3.42 4.08
N LEU A 81 7.55 2.85 3.93
CA LEU A 81 6.47 3.48 3.16
C LEU A 81 5.95 4.72 3.86
N VAL A 82 5.80 4.67 5.19
CA VAL A 82 5.45 5.85 6.00
C VAL A 82 6.53 6.92 5.90
N GLY A 83 7.81 6.53 6.01
CA GLY A 83 8.95 7.44 5.89
C GLY A 83 9.05 8.10 4.53
N LEU A 84 8.94 7.33 3.45
CA LEU A 84 8.95 7.82 2.07
C LEU A 84 7.75 8.71 1.76
N CYS A 85 6.56 8.35 2.24
CA CYS A 85 5.36 9.18 2.12
C CYS A 85 5.56 10.54 2.79
N ARG A 86 6.05 10.56 4.04
CA ARG A 86 6.39 11.79 4.75
C ARG A 86 7.43 12.62 4.00
N ALA A 87 8.51 12.00 3.55
CA ALA A 87 9.59 12.71 2.84
C ALA A 87 9.07 13.35 1.54
N THR A 88 8.23 12.63 0.80
CA THR A 88 7.57 13.10 -0.43
C THR A 88 6.64 14.28 -0.14
N LEU A 89 5.81 14.20 0.90
CA LEU A 89 4.93 15.31 1.29
C LEU A 89 5.70 16.56 1.69
N VAL A 90 6.76 16.42 2.48
CA VAL A 90 7.63 17.55 2.87
C VAL A 90 8.24 18.21 1.64
N TRP A 91 8.74 17.41 0.70
CA TRP A 91 9.30 17.90 -0.55
C TRP A 91 8.26 18.63 -1.41
N LEU A 92 7.06 18.07 -1.58
CA LEU A 92 5.98 18.71 -2.34
C LEU A 92 5.53 20.05 -1.73
N ILE A 93 5.47 20.13 -0.40
CA ILE A 93 5.17 21.39 0.32
C ILE A 93 6.23 22.44 0.02
N GLN A 94 7.52 22.07 -0.02
CA GLN A 94 8.59 22.99 -0.39
C GLN A 94 8.49 23.41 -1.86
N MET A 95 8.22 22.47 -2.77
CA MET A 95 8.05 22.77 -4.19
C MET A 95 6.86 23.68 -4.45
N ASN A 96 5.76 23.53 -3.70
CA ASN A 96 4.63 24.44 -3.79
C ASN A 96 5.00 25.85 -3.31
N LYS A 97 5.73 25.97 -2.19
CA LYS A 97 6.24 27.27 -1.69
C LYS A 97 7.15 27.98 -2.70
N TYR A 98 7.93 27.24 -3.47
CA TYR A 98 8.80 27.78 -4.51
C TYR A 98 8.09 28.00 -5.86
N GLY A 99 6.79 27.69 -5.96
CA GLY A 99 6.03 27.83 -7.21
C GLY A 99 6.30 26.74 -8.25
N HIS A 100 6.97 25.65 -7.88
CA HIS A 100 7.27 24.51 -8.76
C HIS A 100 6.22 23.39 -8.71
N TYR A 101 5.30 23.45 -7.74
CA TYR A 101 4.21 22.49 -7.62
C TYR A 101 2.88 23.22 -7.38
N PRO A 102 1.84 23.04 -8.21
CA PRO A 102 0.66 23.89 -8.17
C PRO A 102 -0.36 23.51 -7.09
N TYR A 103 -0.26 22.30 -6.51
CA TYR A 103 -1.25 21.79 -5.58
C TYR A 103 -0.83 22.02 -4.11
N HIS A 104 -1.78 22.49 -3.30
CA HIS A 104 -1.60 22.78 -1.88
C HIS A 104 -2.48 21.91 -0.96
N SER A 105 -3.48 21.23 -1.54
CA SER A 105 -4.45 20.39 -0.83
C SER A 105 -4.94 19.27 -1.75
N ILE A 106 -5.60 18.28 -1.12
CA ILE A 106 -6.31 17.20 -1.81
C ILE A 106 -7.76 17.23 -1.31
N GLU A 107 -8.71 17.16 -2.23
CA GLU A 107 -10.11 16.96 -1.90
C GLU A 107 -10.39 15.47 -1.72
N ILE A 108 -11.08 15.16 -0.63
CA ILE A 108 -11.43 13.79 -0.25
C ILE A 108 -12.95 13.68 -0.29
N SER A 109 -13.47 12.58 -0.80
CA SER A 109 -14.90 12.29 -0.86
C SER A 109 -15.55 12.33 0.53
N SER A 110 -16.77 12.88 0.58
CA SER A 110 -17.60 12.99 1.79
C SER A 110 -17.88 11.60 2.38
N GLY A 111 -17.09 11.20 3.36
CA GLY A 111 -17.08 9.86 3.95
C GLY A 111 -15.69 9.40 4.41
N ASN A 112 -14.63 9.99 3.84
CA ASN A 112 -13.24 9.66 4.12
C ASN A 112 -12.53 10.73 4.97
N SER A 113 -13.24 11.31 5.95
CA SER A 113 -12.68 12.34 6.83
C SER A 113 -11.65 11.77 7.80
N PHE A 114 -10.62 12.55 8.09
CA PHE A 114 -9.66 12.22 9.15
C PHE A 114 -10.36 12.22 10.52
N CYS A 115 -9.91 11.33 11.42
CA CYS A 115 -10.37 11.35 12.80
C CYS A 115 -10.09 12.75 13.36
N GLY A 116 -11.08 13.36 14.01
CA GLY A 116 -10.95 14.72 14.55
C GLY A 116 -9.68 14.84 15.40
N LYS A 117 -8.88 15.87 15.11
CA LYS A 117 -7.85 16.33 16.04
C LYS A 117 -8.47 17.34 17.00
#